data_AF-A0A2N0NXT6-F1
#
_entry.id   AF-A0A2N0NXT6-F1
#
_cell.length_a   1.000
_cell.length_b   1.000
_cell.length_c   1.000
_cell.angle_alpha   90.00
_cell.angle_beta   90.00
_cell.angle_gamma   90.00
#
_symmetry.space_group_name_H-M   'P 1'
#
loop_
_entity.id
_entity.type
_entity.pdbx_description
1 polymer ?
#
loop_
_entity_poly.entity_id
_entity_poly.type
_entity_poly.pdbx_seq_one_letter_code
_entity_poly.pdbx_strand_id
1 'polypeptide(L)'
;MQGELLIIFPPTPASDWSFPFIEMVISRLAELINLGFSLKDNVIIDALHMFEHRLDEIGDILWDAFLAIRSGGNVYSLALKFFREACKSERN
;
A
#
# COMPACT_ATOMS: atom_id res chain seq x y z
N MET A 1 4.60 -8.26 4.40
CA MET A 1 3.41 -7.58 3.85
C MET A 1 3.59 -7.24 2.37
N GLN A 2 4.73 -6.69 1.93
CA GLN A 2 4.98 -6.38 0.50
C GLN A 2 4.74 -7.58 -0.46
N GLY A 3 5.18 -8.79 -0.09
CA GLY A 3 4.95 -9.98 -0.92
C GLY A 3 3.47 -10.25 -1.22
N GLU A 4 2.58 -10.13 -0.24
CA GLU A 4 1.13 -10.27 -0.46
C GLU A 4 0.58 -9.15 -1.34
N LEU A 5 1.07 -7.91 -1.17
CA LEU A 5 0.65 -6.82 -2.03
C LEU A 5 1.07 -7.04 -3.49
N LEU A 6 2.21 -7.68 -3.75
CA LEU A 6 2.62 -8.06 -5.12
C LEU A 6 1.72 -9.15 -5.72
N ILE A 7 1.10 -9.99 -4.90
CA ILE A 7 0.13 -10.99 -5.36
C ILE A 7 -1.18 -10.30 -5.76
N ILE A 8 -1.62 -9.32 -4.96
CA ILE A 8 -2.86 -8.57 -5.21
C ILE A 8 -2.68 -7.59 -6.39
N PHE A 9 -1.55 -6.90 -6.43
CA PHE A 9 -1.16 -5.90 -7.41
C PHE A 9 0.14 -6.35 -8.11
N PRO A 10 0.06 -7.25 -9.09
CA PRO A 10 1.24 -7.70 -9.82
C PRO A 10 1.87 -6.52 -10.58
N PRO A 11 3.20 -6.32 -10.54
CA PRO A 11 3.85 -5.19 -11.22
C PRO A 11 3.61 -5.20 -12.74
N THR A 12 3.50 -6.39 -13.31
CA THR A 12 3.06 -6.60 -14.70
C THR A 12 1.81 -7.48 -14.67
N PRO A 13 0.60 -6.90 -14.68
CA PRO A 13 -0.63 -7.66 -14.70
C PRO A 13 -0.71 -8.56 -15.94
N ALA A 14 -1.11 -9.81 -15.74
CA ALA A 14 -1.47 -10.69 -16.83
C ALA A 14 -2.82 -10.27 -17.44
N SER A 15 -3.12 -10.71 -18.66
CA SER A 15 -4.35 -10.33 -19.37
C SER A 15 -5.64 -10.77 -18.66
N ASP A 16 -5.56 -11.79 -17.80
CA ASP A 16 -6.64 -12.33 -16.99
C ASP A 16 -6.69 -11.73 -15.58
N TRP A 17 -5.77 -10.80 -15.24
CA TRP A 17 -5.81 -10.10 -13.97
C TRP A 17 -6.99 -9.13 -13.93
N SER A 18 -7.79 -9.24 -12.89
CA SER A 18 -8.86 -8.30 -12.58
C SER A 18 -8.43 -7.36 -11.46
N PHE A 19 -8.73 -6.07 -11.61
CA PHE A 19 -8.52 -5.08 -10.56
C PHE A 19 -9.25 -5.51 -9.26
N PRO A 20 -8.58 -5.53 -8.10
CA PRO A 20 -9.16 -6.06 -6.88
C PRO A 20 -10.22 -5.12 -6.29
N PHE A 21 -11.20 -5.69 -5.61
CA PHE A 21 -12.14 -4.93 -4.78
C PHE A 21 -11.49 -4.52 -3.46
N ILE A 22 -11.85 -3.35 -2.93
CA ILE A 22 -11.24 -2.81 -1.71
C ILE A 22 -11.44 -3.75 -0.50
N GLU A 23 -12.58 -4.43 -0.40
CA GLU A 23 -12.87 -5.39 0.66
C GLU A 23 -11.92 -6.58 0.63
N MET A 24 -11.50 -7.00 -0.56
CA MET A 24 -10.51 -8.07 -0.73
C MET A 24 -9.13 -7.62 -0.22
N VAL A 25 -8.71 -6.40 -0.57
CA VAL A 25 -7.43 -5.84 -0.11
C VAL A 25 -7.41 -5.71 1.42
N ILE A 26 -8.47 -5.15 2.01
CA ILE A 26 -8.63 -5.02 3.46
C ILE A 26 -8.60 -6.40 4.12
N SER A 27 -9.33 -7.38 3.60
CA SER A 27 -9.37 -8.74 4.16
C SER A 27 -7.98 -9.37 4.20
N ARG A 28 -7.20 -9.26 3.11
CA ARG A 28 -5.82 -9.76 3.06
C ARG A 28 -4.89 -9.05 4.04
N LEU A 29 -5.00 -7.73 4.17
CA LEU A 29 -4.23 -6.97 5.15
C LEU A 29 -4.60 -7.35 6.59
N ALA A 30 -5.88 -7.58 6.87
CA ALA A 30 -6.36 -8.02 8.17
C ALA A 30 -5.87 -9.45 8.51
N GLU A 31 -5.86 -10.37 7.54
CA GLU A 31 -5.27 -11.71 7.70
C GLU A 31 -3.81 -11.63 8.14
N LEU A 32 -3.00 -10.79 7.47
CA LEU A 32 -1.61 -10.58 7.85
C LEU A 32 -1.48 -10.01 9.27
N ILE A 33 -2.33 -9.06 9.65
CA ILE A 33 -2.30 -8.50 11.00
C ILE A 33 -2.64 -9.57 12.05
N ASN A 34 -3.62 -10.43 11.77
CA ASN A 34 -3.98 -11.55 12.64
C ASN A 34 -2.85 -12.58 12.77
N LEU A 35 -1.97 -12.68 11.78
CA LEU A 35 -0.74 -13.50 11.82
C LEU A 35 0.42 -12.83 12.57
N GLY A 36 0.21 -11.62 13.11
CA GLY A 36 1.22 -10.88 13.89
C GLY A 36 2.04 -9.89 13.08
N PHE A 37 1.73 -9.68 11.79
CA PHE A 37 2.32 -8.56 11.05
C PHE A 37 1.73 -7.22 11.51
N SER A 38 2.48 -6.14 11.28
CA SER A 38 2.06 -4.80 11.68
C SER A 38 2.24 -3.82 10.51
N LEU A 39 1.15 -3.13 10.15
CA LEU A 39 1.13 -2.11 9.11
C LEU A 39 1.67 -0.78 9.66
N LYS A 40 2.98 -0.74 9.91
CA LYS A 40 3.69 0.46 10.37
C LYS A 40 3.89 1.46 9.23
N ASP A 41 4.17 2.72 9.58
CA ASP A 41 4.39 3.78 8.60
C ASP A 41 5.49 3.43 7.57
N ASN A 42 6.59 2.79 7.99
CA ASN A 42 7.65 2.38 7.06
C ASN A 42 7.16 1.29 6.09
N VAL A 43 6.36 0.32 6.55
CA VAL A 43 5.78 -0.72 5.67
C VAL A 43 4.85 -0.09 4.64
N ILE A 44 4.08 0.94 5.01
CA ILE A 44 3.22 1.67 4.08
C ILE A 44 4.06 2.44 3.06
N ILE A 45 5.07 3.18 3.51
CA ILE A 45 5.98 3.95 2.64
C ILE A 45 6.69 3.01 1.66
N ASP A 46 7.24 1.89 2.14
CA ASP A 46 7.93 0.90 1.31
C ASP A 46 6.98 0.26 0.28
N ALA A 47 5.70 0.06 0.63
CA ALA A 47 4.69 -0.44 -0.31
C ALA A 47 4.34 0.60 -1.37
N LEU A 48 4.17 1.87 -1.00
CA LEU A 48 3.90 2.95 -1.95
C LEU A 48 5.07 3.16 -2.92
N HIS A 49 6.31 3.09 -2.44
CA HIS A 49 7.50 3.12 -3.31
C HIS A 49 7.55 1.93 -4.26
N MET A 50 7.23 0.73 -3.79
CA MET A 50 7.21 -0.47 -4.64
C MET A 50 6.23 -0.34 -5.82
N PHE A 51 5.16 0.43 -5.65
CA PHE A 51 4.15 0.68 -6.67
C PHE A 51 4.19 2.07 -7.28
N GLU A 52 5.26 2.84 -7.09
CA GLU A 52 5.35 4.26 -7.50
C GLU A 52 4.88 4.50 -8.94
N HIS A 53 5.33 3.65 -9.86
CA HIS A 53 5.00 3.69 -11.29
C HIS A 53 3.54 3.34 -11.65
N ARG A 54 2.75 2.86 -10.70
CA ARG A 54 1.33 2.48 -10.85
C ARG A 54 0.42 3.15 -9.82
N LEU A 55 0.92 4.13 -9.07
CA LEU A 55 0.09 4.81 -8.05
C LEU A 55 -1.10 5.55 -8.67
N ASP A 56 -1.03 5.95 -9.93
CA ASP A 56 -2.14 6.50 -10.70
C ASP A 56 -3.28 5.49 -10.91
N GLU A 57 -2.97 4.20 -10.97
CA GLU A 57 -3.93 3.12 -11.18
C GLU A 57 -4.44 2.54 -9.85
N ILE A 58 -3.53 2.27 -8.89
CA ILE A 58 -3.83 1.49 -7.67
C ILE A 58 -3.64 2.28 -6.37
N GLY A 59 -3.20 3.55 -6.45
CA GLY A 59 -2.85 4.34 -5.28
C GLY A 59 -4.03 4.59 -4.34
N ASP A 60 -5.19 4.96 -4.89
CA ASP A 60 -6.39 5.27 -4.10
C ASP A 60 -6.86 4.05 -3.30
N ILE A 61 -6.99 2.89 -3.95
CA ILE A 61 -7.43 1.66 -3.27
C ILE A 61 -6.42 1.16 -2.23
N LEU A 62 -5.12 1.28 -2.50
CA LEU A 62 -4.07 0.94 -1.53
C LEU A 62 -4.14 1.86 -0.31
N TRP A 63 -4.28 3.16 -0.55
CA TRP A 63 -4.35 4.16 0.49
C TRP A 63 -5.58 3.98 1.38
N ASP A 64 -6.75 3.80 0.78
CA ASP A 64 -8.01 3.59 1.50
C ASP A 64 -7.97 2.30 2.32
N ALA A 65 -7.40 1.21 1.77
CA ALA A 65 -7.23 -0.03 2.51
C ALA A 65 -6.29 0.13 3.72
N PHE A 66 -5.18 0.86 3.56
CA PHE A 66 -4.28 1.16 4.68
C PHE A 66 -4.97 2.02 5.76
N LEU A 67 -5.77 3.00 5.37
CA LEU A 67 -6.52 3.83 6.31
C LEU A 67 -7.59 3.05 7.06
N ALA A 68 -8.34 2.18 6.36
CA ALA A 68 -9.35 1.32 6.94
C ALA A 68 -8.77 0.41 8.03
N ILE A 69 -7.59 -0.16 7.76
CA ILE A 69 -6.87 -1.00 8.72
C ILE A 69 -6.30 -0.20 9.89
N ARG A 70 -5.74 0.99 9.63
CA ARG A 70 -5.07 1.81 10.65
C ARG A 70 -6.02 2.52 11.61
N SER A 71 -7.34 2.44 11.41
CA SER A 71 -8.37 2.98 12.31
C SER A 71 -8.05 4.38 12.85
N GLY A 72 -8.12 5.42 12.00
CA GLY A 72 -8.13 6.82 12.45
C GLY A 72 -6.78 7.52 12.61
N GLY A 73 -5.68 6.94 12.10
CA GLY A 73 -4.39 7.65 12.06
C GLY A 73 -4.46 8.92 11.21
N ASN A 74 -3.78 9.99 11.64
CA ASN A 74 -3.75 11.26 10.91
C ASN A 74 -3.24 11.06 9.47
N VAL A 75 -4.13 11.22 8.49
CA VAL A 75 -3.88 11.03 7.06
C VAL A 75 -2.77 11.97 6.58
N TYR A 76 -2.78 13.22 7.05
CA TYR A 76 -1.80 14.25 6.66
C TYR A 76 -0.38 13.91 7.12
N SER A 77 -0.22 13.33 8.32
CA SER A 77 1.12 13.01 8.82
C SER A 77 1.78 11.87 8.04
N LEU A 78 0.98 10.90 7.58
CA LEU A 78 1.47 9.80 6.76
C LEU A 78 1.81 10.27 5.34
N ALA A 79 0.90 11.05 4.72
CA ALA A 79 1.15 11.63 3.40
C ALA A 79 2.43 12.49 3.41
N LEU A 80 2.60 13.35 4.41
CA LEU A 80 3.80 14.18 4.54
C LEU A 80 5.09 13.36 4.71
N LYS A 81 5.05 12.25 5.46
CA LYS A 81 6.20 11.34 5.58
C LYS A 81 6.54 10.69 4.25
N PHE A 82 5.54 10.18 3.53
CA PHE A 82 5.73 9.60 2.20
C PHE A 82 6.34 10.62 1.23
N PHE A 83 5.75 11.82 1.11
CA PHE A 83 6.30 12.88 0.25
C PHE A 83 7.74 13.25 0.60
N ARG A 84 8.09 13.30 1.89
CA ARG A 84 9.47 13.57 2.32
C ARG A 84 10.43 12.46 1.89
N GLU A 85 10.03 11.20 1.97
CA GLU A 85 10.87 10.08 1.51
C GLU A 85 11.00 10.06 -0.02
N ALA A 86 9.91 10.31 -0.76
CA ALA A 86 9.95 10.47 -2.22
C ALA A 86 10.95 11.55 -2.66
N CYS A 87 10.89 12.75 -2.07
CA CYS A 87 11.82 13.83 -2.40
C CYS A 87 13.27 13.58 -1.94
N LYS A 88 13.52 12.65 -1.02
CA LYS A 88 14.90 12.25 -0.66
C LYS A 88 15.50 11.29 -1.68
N SER A 89 14.67 10.42 -2.26
CA SER A 89 15.11 9.42 -3.23
C SER A 89 15.67 10.02 -4.52
N GLU A 90 15.22 11.22 -4.92
CA GLU A 90 15.70 11.93 -6.13
C GLU A 90 17.13 12.51 -6.02
N ARG A 91 17.83 12.34 -4.88
CA ARG A 91 19.16 12.94 -4.63
C ARG A 91 20.35 12.00 -4.64
N ASN A 92 20.18 10.72 -4.99
CA ASN A 92 21.28 9.75 -5.09
C ASN A 92 21.55 9.32 -6.53
#